data_AF-A0A6L9QT08-F1
#
_entry.id   AF-A0A6L9QT08-F1
#
_cell.length_a   1.000
_cell.length_b   1.000
_cell.length_c   1.000
_cell.angle_alpha   90.00
_cell.angle_beta   90.00
_cell.angle_gamma   90.00
#
_symmetry.space_group_name_H-M   'P 1'
#
loop_
_entity.id
_entity.type
_entity.pdbx_description
1 polymer ?
#
loop_
_entity_poly.entity_id
_entity_poly.type
_entity_poly.pdbx_seq_one_letter_code
_entity_poly.pdbx_strand_id
1 'polypeptide(L)'
;METYADWLRGRGDDELRALLSARPELLAPVPADLTALAARAATPAAVSRALDRLDRFTLAVLESLLVLPAPTPDALAAGLGATPA
;
A
#
# COMPACT_ATOMS: atom_id res chain seq x y z
N MET A 1 2.58 16.40 -9.47
CA MET A 1 2.01 15.22 -8.80
C MET A 1 2.78 14.01 -9.27
N GLU A 2 3.44 13.32 -8.35
CA GLU A 2 4.10 12.05 -8.64
C GLU A 2 3.02 10.99 -8.91
N THR A 3 3.09 10.30 -10.05
CA THR A 3 2.17 9.17 -10.33
C THR A 3 2.65 7.92 -9.60
N TYR A 4 1.77 6.94 -9.40
CA TYR A 4 2.19 5.67 -8.80
C TYR A 4 3.27 4.95 -9.62
N ALA A 5 3.26 5.11 -10.96
CA ALA A 5 4.32 4.59 -11.81
C ALA A 5 5.66 5.32 -11.59
N ASP A 6 5.64 6.63 -11.35
CA ASP A 6 6.85 7.40 -11.00
C ASP A 6 7.41 6.94 -9.65
N TRP A 7 6.53 6.73 -8.67
CA TRP A 7 6.92 6.21 -7.36
C TRP A 7 7.56 4.83 -7.44
N LEU A 8 7.00 3.92 -8.26
CA LEU A 8 7.57 2.59 -8.51
C LEU A 8 8.93 2.66 -9.20
N ARG A 9 9.14 3.60 -10.13
CA ARG A 9 10.45 3.79 -10.78
C ARG A 9 11.52 4.29 -9.81
N GLY A 10 11.12 4.98 -8.75
CA GLY A 10 12.02 5.42 -7.69
C GLY A 10 12.33 4.36 -6.63
N ARG A 11 11.75 3.16 -6.71
CA ARG A 11 12.02 2.04 -5.78
C ARG A 11 13.25 1.24 -6.20
N GLY A 12 13.97 0.72 -5.22
CA GLY A 12 15.06 -0.23 -5.45
C GLY A 12 14.56 -1.64 -5.78
N ASP A 13 15.44 -2.49 -6.30
CA ASP A 13 15.12 -3.88 -6.66
C ASP A 13 14.58 -4.70 -5.49
N ASP A 14 15.08 -4.51 -4.28
CA ASP A 14 14.62 -5.22 -3.08
C ASP A 14 13.21 -4.79 -2.67
N GLU A 15 12.88 -3.49 -2.78
CA GLU A 15 11.54 -2.97 -2.52
C GLU A 15 10.54 -3.51 -3.57
N LEU A 16 10.93 -3.52 -4.84
CA LEU A 16 10.10 -4.08 -5.92
C LEU A 16 9.91 -5.60 -5.75
N ARG A 17 10.97 -6.32 -5.38
CA ARG A 17 10.89 -7.75 -5.04
C ARG A 17 9.94 -7.99 -3.88
N ALA A 18 10.03 -7.20 -2.83
CA ALA A 18 9.14 -7.32 -1.67
C ALA A 18 7.68 -7.08 -2.06
N LEU A 19 7.40 -6.04 -2.85
CA LEU A 19 6.07 -5.75 -3.39
C LEU A 19 5.51 -6.94 -4.19
N LEU A 20 6.27 -7.45 -5.16
CA LEU A 20 5.83 -8.53 -6.04
C LEU A 20 5.72 -9.87 -5.31
N SER A 21 6.53 -10.10 -4.29
CA SER A 21 6.43 -11.30 -3.43
C SER A 21 5.18 -11.25 -2.55
N ALA A 22 4.82 -10.06 -2.04
CA ALA A 22 3.59 -9.86 -1.29
C ALA A 22 2.33 -9.91 -2.17
N ARG A 23 2.47 -9.57 -3.46
CA ARG A 23 1.38 -9.41 -4.43
C ARG A 23 1.65 -10.16 -5.75
N PRO A 24 1.79 -11.50 -5.72
CA PRO A 24 2.16 -12.29 -6.90
C PRO A 24 1.09 -12.24 -8.01
N GLU A 25 -0.16 -11.93 -7.69
CA GLU A 25 -1.23 -11.79 -8.68
C GLU A 25 -1.01 -10.60 -9.63
N LEU A 26 -0.21 -9.61 -9.22
CA LEU A 26 0.14 -8.49 -10.08
C LEU A 26 1.06 -8.90 -11.24
N LEU A 27 1.66 -10.09 -11.20
CA LEU A 27 2.56 -10.60 -12.23
C LEU A 27 1.87 -11.49 -13.27
N ALA A 28 0.58 -11.80 -13.13
CA ALA A 28 -0.12 -12.72 -14.03
C ALA A 28 -1.18 -11.99 -14.87
N PRO A 29 -0.99 -11.82 -16.20
CA PRO A 29 0.24 -12.03 -16.97
C PRO A 29 1.31 -10.97 -16.68
N VAL A 30 2.57 -11.26 -17.05
CA VAL A 30 3.71 -10.36 -16.75
C VAL A 30 3.45 -8.99 -17.38
N PRO A 31 3.45 -7.90 -16.60
CA PRO A 31 3.25 -6.56 -17.14
C PRO A 31 4.43 -6.18 -18.04
N ALA A 32 4.13 -5.46 -19.13
CA ALA A 32 5.16 -5.01 -20.07
C ALA A 32 6.13 -3.99 -19.46
N ASP A 33 5.66 -3.20 -18.49
CA ASP A 33 6.43 -2.16 -17.81
C ASP A 33 5.81 -1.78 -16.45
N LEU A 34 6.45 -0.85 -15.73
CA LEU A 34 5.98 -0.34 -14.44
C LEU A 34 4.70 0.49 -14.54
N THR A 35 4.38 1.05 -15.70
CA THR A 35 3.11 1.78 -15.92
C THR A 35 1.94 0.79 -15.94
N ALA A 36 2.09 -0.33 -16.65
CA ALA A 36 1.12 -1.41 -16.69
C ALA A 36 0.96 -2.08 -15.31
N LEU A 37 2.07 -2.25 -14.57
CA LEU A 37 2.04 -2.74 -13.19
C LEU A 37 1.25 -1.79 -12.28
N ALA A 38 1.55 -0.49 -12.32
CA ALA A 38 0.87 0.53 -11.53
C ALA A 38 -0.64 0.56 -11.81
N ALA A 39 -1.01 0.57 -13.10
CA ALA A 39 -2.41 0.56 -13.52
C ALA A 39 -3.16 -0.66 -13.01
N ARG A 40 -2.54 -1.85 -13.08
CA ARG A 40 -3.12 -3.10 -12.58
C ARG A 40 -3.31 -3.10 -11.07
N ALA A 41 -2.30 -2.64 -10.34
CA ALA A 41 -2.35 -2.53 -8.88
C ALA A 41 -3.40 -1.51 -8.39
N ALA A 42 -3.70 -0.49 -9.20
CA ALA A 42 -4.74 0.49 -8.94
C ALA A 42 -6.18 0.01 -9.27
N THR A 43 -6.35 -1.19 -9.84
CA THR A 43 -7.70 -1.73 -10.13
C THR A 43 -8.47 -2.04 -8.84
N PRO A 44 -9.81 -1.87 -8.80
CA PRO A 44 -10.61 -2.19 -7.62
C PRO A 44 -10.41 -3.62 -7.11
N ALA A 45 -10.27 -4.58 -8.02
CA ALA A 45 -10.05 -5.99 -7.68
C ALA A 45 -8.66 -6.25 -7.08
N ALA A 46 -7.64 -5.50 -7.50
CA ALA A 46 -6.31 -5.57 -6.88
C ALA A 46 -6.32 -4.86 -5.52
N VAL A 47 -6.99 -3.73 -5.38
CA VAL A 47 -7.10 -3.02 -4.09
C VAL A 47 -7.86 -3.87 -3.07
N SER A 48 -8.99 -4.47 -3.45
CA SER A 48 -9.75 -5.37 -2.57
C SER A 48 -8.87 -6.51 -2.04
N ARG A 49 -8.16 -7.21 -2.93
CA ARG A 49 -7.23 -8.28 -2.52
C ARG A 49 -6.10 -7.79 -1.63
N ALA A 50 -5.67 -6.54 -1.78
CA ALA A 50 -4.68 -5.94 -0.89
C ALA A 50 -5.25 -5.81 0.52
N LEU A 51 -6.47 -5.28 0.63
CA LEU A 51 -7.15 -5.04 1.90
C LEU A 51 -7.55 -6.36 2.58
N ASP A 52 -7.96 -7.37 1.82
CA ASP A 52 -8.34 -8.69 2.34
C ASP A 52 -7.18 -9.42 3.05
N ARG A 53 -5.93 -9.02 2.77
CA ARG A 53 -4.73 -9.58 3.41
C ARG A 53 -4.37 -8.88 4.72
N LEU A 54 -4.99 -7.75 5.02
CA LEU A 54 -4.71 -6.96 6.20
C LEU A 54 -5.57 -7.46 7.36
N ASP A 55 -4.98 -7.57 8.54
CA ASP A 55 -5.75 -7.83 9.75
C ASP A 55 -6.52 -6.58 10.19
N ARG A 56 -7.39 -6.75 11.19
CA ARG A 56 -8.22 -5.68 11.74
C ARG A 56 -7.39 -4.48 12.20
N PHE A 57 -6.23 -4.74 12.80
CA PHE A 57 -5.37 -3.69 13.34
C PHE A 57 -4.73 -2.87 12.21
N THR A 58 -4.21 -3.56 11.19
CA THR A 58 -3.58 -2.95 10.03
C THR A 58 -4.59 -2.13 9.21
N LEU A 59 -5.84 -2.60 9.10
CA LEU A 59 -6.93 -1.81 8.52
C LEU A 59 -7.22 -0.55 9.33
N ALA A 60 -7.29 -0.64 10.66
CA ALA A 60 -7.51 0.53 11.51
C ALA A 60 -6.38 1.57 11.40
N VAL A 61 -5.13 1.12 11.26
CA VAL A 61 -3.98 2.01 10.99
C VAL A 61 -4.17 2.72 9.65
N LEU A 62 -4.55 1.99 8.59
CA LEU A 62 -4.80 2.56 7.26
C LEU A 62 -5.94 3.59 7.29
N GLU A 63 -7.04 3.27 7.96
CA GLU A 63 -8.18 4.19 8.14
C GLU A 63 -7.74 5.47 8.89
N SER A 64 -6.91 5.33 9.93
CA SER A 64 -6.37 6.47 10.69
C SER A 64 -5.48 7.36 9.83
N LEU A 65 -4.62 6.77 8.99
CA LEU A 65 -3.77 7.50 8.04
C LEU A 65 -4.59 8.33 7.04
N LEU A 66 -5.78 7.85 6.65
CA LEU A 66 -6.65 8.53 5.69
C LEU A 66 -7.43 9.71 6.30
N VAL A 67 -7.72 9.66 7.59
CA VAL A 67 -8.51 10.70 8.28
C VAL A 67 -7.61 11.76 8.92
N LEU A 68 -6.38 11.40 9.31
CA LEU A 68 -5.45 12.33 9.95
C LEU A 68 -4.79 13.27 8.91
N PRO A 69 -4.87 14.59 9.09
CA PRO A 69 -4.25 15.55 8.17
C PRO A 69 -2.72 15.52 8.20
N ALA A 70 -2.13 15.11 9.33
CA ALA A 70 -0.71 14.94 9.53
C ALA A 70 -0.47 13.69 10.38
N PRO A 71 -0.30 12.51 9.76
CA PRO A 71 -0.11 11.28 10.51
C PRO A 71 1.28 11.22 11.14
N THR A 72 1.35 11.45 12.44
CA THR A 72 2.51 11.12 13.28
C THR A 72 2.26 9.79 14.00
N PRO A 73 3.31 9.08 14.44
CA PRO A 73 3.13 7.87 15.26
C PRO A 73 2.22 8.10 16.48
N ASP A 74 2.37 9.24 17.16
CA ASP A 74 1.52 9.60 18.31
C ASP A 74 0.07 9.87 17.91
N ALA A 75 -0.16 10.56 16.79
CA ALA A 75 -1.52 10.81 16.29
C ALA A 75 -2.21 9.52 15.84
N LEU A 76 -1.45 8.58 15.26
CA LEU A 76 -1.95 7.25 14.91
C LEU A 76 -2.28 6.43 16.16
N ALA A 77 -1.40 6.42 17.17
CA ALA A 77 -1.65 5.74 18.43
C ALA A 77 -2.92 6.29 19.12
N ALA A 78 -3.08 7.61 19.17
CA ALA A 78 -4.27 8.26 19.68
C ALA A 78 -5.54 7.88 18.88
N GLY A 79 -5.46 7.85 17.55
CA GLY A 79 -6.56 7.45 16.67
C GLY A 79 -6.99 5.99 16.82
N LEU A 80 -6.06 5.10 17.18
CA LEU A 80 -6.31 3.69 17.47
C LEU A 80 -6.83 3.44 18.89
N GLY A 81 -6.93 4.49 19.73
CA GLY A 81 -7.25 4.37 21.15
C GLY A 81 -6.14 3.71 21.97
N ALA A 82 -4.92 3.61 21.43
CA ALA A 82 -3.75 3.15 22.17
C ALA A 82 -3.32 4.27 23.12
N THR A 83 -3.26 3.97 24.42
CA THR A 83 -2.70 4.91 25.40
C THR A 83 -1.19 4.95 25.20
N PRO A 84 -0.57 6.12 24.99
CA PRO A 84 0.89 6.20 24.91
C PRO A 84 1.48 5.69 26.23
N ALA A 85 2.48 4.80 26.12
CA ALA A 85 3.22 4.26 27.25
C ALA A 85 4.18 5.29 27.86
#